data_AF-A0ABD2WDT5-F1
#
_entry.id   AF-A0ABD2WDT5-F1
#
_cell.length_a   1.000
_cell.length_b   1.000
_cell.length_c   1.000
_cell.angle_alpha   90.00
_cell.angle_beta   90.00
_cell.angle_gamma   90.00
#
_symmetry.space_group_name_H-M   'P 1'
#
loop_
_entity.id
_entity.type
_entity.pdbx_description
1 polymer ?
#
loop_
_entity_poly.entity_id
_entity_poly.type
_entity_poly.pdbx_seq_one_letter_code
_entity_poly.pdbx_strand_id
1 'polypeptide(L)'
;MRGQRLTTQESNYNYRLSRARCVVENSFGRISKKWEVLQKTIQQKPENVEKVIKGICILHNILIDKNDKTLMNDVKYVNEQEVQEDKQQRYDSQHFQHQRLTQKGAQSRSRLMEWFEKYPLHNVTYHRR
;
A
#
# COMPACT_ATOMS: atom_id res chain seq x y z
N MET A 1 -31.31 -0.55 -9.14
CA MET A 1 -30.10 -0.87 -9.93
C MET A 1 -29.43 -2.09 -9.31
N ARG A 2 -29.36 -3.23 -10.02
CA ARG A 2 -28.79 -4.48 -9.49
C ARG A 2 -27.26 -4.40 -9.52
N GLY A 3 -26.60 -4.71 -8.41
CA GLY A 3 -25.14 -4.77 -8.33
C GLY A 3 -24.62 -5.91 -9.20
N GLN A 4 -23.77 -5.60 -10.18
CA GLN A 4 -23.05 -6.62 -10.95
C GLN A 4 -22.01 -7.30 -10.07
N ARG A 5 -21.90 -8.62 -10.22
CA ARG A 5 -20.84 -9.43 -9.62
C ARG A 5 -19.51 -9.13 -10.33
N LEU A 6 -18.43 -9.03 -9.55
CA LEU A 6 -17.08 -8.88 -10.06
C LEU A 6 -16.64 -10.09 -10.87
N THR A 7 -15.96 -9.88 -12.00
CA THR A 7 -15.24 -10.98 -12.65
C THR A 7 -14.01 -11.38 -11.82
N THR A 8 -13.46 -12.57 -12.08
CA THR A 8 -12.22 -13.03 -11.44
C THR A 8 -11.05 -12.07 -11.65
N GLN A 9 -10.93 -11.49 -12.85
CA GLN A 9 -9.89 -10.52 -13.15
C GLN A 9 -10.07 -9.22 -12.34
N GLU A 10 -11.31 -8.75 -12.21
CA GLU A 10 -11.63 -7.56 -11.42
C GLU A 10 -11.39 -7.77 -9.93
N SER A 11 -11.72 -8.95 -9.41
CA SER A 11 -11.44 -9.34 -8.03
C SER A 11 -9.92 -9.39 -7.76
N ASN A 12 -9.15 -10.00 -8.66
CA ASN A 12 -7.70 -10.08 -8.55
C ASN A 12 -7.03 -8.69 -8.58
N TYR A 13 -7.51 -7.79 -9.44
CA TYR A 13 -7.03 -6.41 -9.47
C TYR A 13 -7.35 -5.68 -8.18
N ASN A 14 -8.59 -5.76 -7.70
CA ASN A 14 -9.00 -5.10 -6.44
C ASN A 14 -8.17 -5.60 -5.27
N TYR A 15 -7.92 -6.91 -5.19
CA TYR A 15 -7.04 -7.50 -4.18
C TYR A 15 -5.61 -6.92 -4.25
N ARG A 16 -5.01 -6.88 -5.45
CA ARG A 16 -3.66 -6.31 -5.64
C ARG A 16 -3.61 -4.83 -5.29
N LEU A 17 -4.62 -4.05 -5.68
CA LEU A 17 -4.72 -2.64 -5.36
C LEU A 17 -4.86 -2.41 -3.85
N SER A 18 -5.72 -3.20 -3.19
CA SER A 18 -5.89 -3.17 -1.74
C SER A 18 -4.57 -3.47 -1.03
N ARG A 19 -3.87 -4.53 -1.44
CA ARG A 19 -2.55 -4.90 -0.90
C ARG A 19 -1.53 -3.79 -1.08
N ALA A 20 -1.44 -3.19 -2.27
CA ALA A 20 -0.53 -2.08 -2.53
C ALA A 20 -0.83 -0.87 -1.63
N ARG A 21 -2.11 -0.52 -1.45
CA ARG A 21 -2.52 0.56 -0.55
C ARG A 21 -2.12 0.26 0.90
N CYS A 22 -2.37 -0.95 1.39
CA CYS A 22 -2.00 -1.34 2.75
C CYS A 22 -0.49 -1.24 2.99
N VAL A 23 0.35 -1.69 2.05
CA VAL A 23 1.81 -1.55 2.16
C VAL A 23 2.23 -0.08 2.29
N VAL A 24 1.64 0.79 1.47
CA VAL A 24 1.92 2.24 1.50
C VAL A 24 1.47 2.85 2.83
N GLU A 25 0.24 2.57 3.27
CA GLU A 25 -0.31 3.09 4.53
C GLU A 25 0.46 2.59 5.74
N ASN A 26 0.79 1.30 5.80
CA ASN A 26 1.59 0.71 6.87
C ASN A 26 2.98 1.35 6.94
N SER A 27 3.62 1.58 5.78
CA SER A 27 4.91 2.26 5.70
C SER A 27 4.84 3.69 6.24
N PHE A 28 3.86 4.49 5.80
CA PHE A 28 3.68 5.85 6.31
C PHE A 28 3.35 5.86 7.79
N GLY A 29 2.49 4.96 8.27
CA GLY A 29 2.16 4.85 9.69
C GLY A 29 3.40 4.59 10.56
N ARG A 30 4.32 3.74 10.11
CA ARG A 30 5.58 3.44 10.82
C ARG A 30 6.52 4.63 10.86
N ILE A 31 6.74 5.25 9.70
CA ILE A 31 7.61 6.42 9.60
C ILE A 31 7.03 7.54 10.48
N SER A 32 5.73 7.81 10.41
CA SER A 32 5.10 8.85 11.23
C SER A 32 5.15 8.55 12.73
N LYS A 33 5.08 7.29 13.18
CA LYS A 33 5.22 6.94 14.61
C LYS A 33 6.62 7.27 15.18
N LYS A 34 7.67 7.11 14.37
CA LYS A 34 9.05 7.39 14.78
C LYS A 34 9.39 8.87 14.66
N TRP A 35 8.91 9.53 13.60
CA TRP A 35 9.29 10.89 13.26
C TRP A 35 8.16 11.87 13.60
N GLU A 36 8.25 12.50 14.78
CA GLU A 36 7.24 13.43 15.31
C GLU A 36 6.92 14.60 14.35
N VAL A 37 7.90 15.01 13.52
CA VAL A 37 7.69 16.04 12.49
C VAL A 37 6.56 15.70 11.51
N LEU A 38 6.26 14.42 11.29
CA LEU A 38 5.17 13.96 10.44
C LEU A 38 3.83 13.87 11.16
N GLN A 39 3.81 13.94 12.49
CA GLN A 39 2.60 13.95 13.32
C GLN A 39 2.00 15.36 13.46
N LYS A 40 2.76 16.39 13.08
CA LYS A 40 2.36 17.79 13.16
C LYS A 40 2.25 18.38 11.77
N THR A 41 1.43 19.42 11.62
CA THR A 41 1.38 20.21 10.39
C THR A 41 2.75 20.81 10.11
N ILE A 42 3.33 20.46 8.97
CA ILE A 42 4.62 21.00 8.55
C ILE A 42 4.38 22.38 7.93
N GLN A 43 4.66 23.45 8.67
CA GLN A 43 4.51 24.84 8.20
C GLN A 43 5.68 25.24 7.27
N GLN A 44 5.79 24.59 6.12
CA GLN A 44 6.83 24.82 5.12
C GLN A 44 6.25 24.81 3.70
N LYS A 45 7.00 25.36 2.75
CA LYS A 45 6.64 25.29 1.33
C LYS A 45 6.74 23.83 0.83
N PRO A 46 5.92 23.41 -0.16
CA PRO A 46 5.91 22.04 -0.67
C PRO A 46 7.28 21.51 -1.07
N GLU A 47 8.14 22.36 -1.65
CA GLU A 47 9.48 21.97 -2.11
C GLU A 47 10.42 21.64 -0.94
N ASN A 48 10.22 22.29 0.21
CA ASN A 48 10.94 21.99 1.44
C ASN A 48 10.39 20.73 2.11
N VAL A 49 9.06 20.55 2.11
CA VAL A 49 8.43 19.33 2.62
C VAL A 49 8.94 18.12 1.86
N GLU A 50 9.03 18.18 0.53
CA GLU A 50 9.57 17.09 -0.29
C GLU A 50 10.98 16.68 0.14
N LYS A 51 11.87 17.64 0.41
CA LYS A 51 13.23 17.39 0.90
C LYS A 51 13.22 16.74 2.29
N VAL A 52 12.34 17.21 3.19
CA VAL A 52 12.17 16.63 4.53
C VAL A 52 11.73 15.17 4.43
N ILE A 53 10.71 14.87 3.62
CA ILE A 53 10.22 13.50 3.42
C ILE A 53 11.34 12.60 2.86
N LYS A 54 12.07 13.05 1.83
CA LYS A 54 13.21 12.29 1.27
C LYS A 54 14.29 12.03 2.31
N GLY A 55 14.64 13.04 3.11
CA GLY A 55 15.61 12.91 4.21
C GLY A 55 15.16 11.88 5.25
N ILE A 56 13.89 11.92 5.64
CA ILE A 56 13.30 10.95 6.56
C ILE A 56 13.38 9.52 6.00
N CYS A 57 13.05 9.30 4.72
CA CYS A 57 13.16 7.99 4.10
C CYS A 57 14.60 7.45 4.14
N ILE A 58 15.58 8.30 3.81
CA ILE A 58 17.00 7.92 3.85
C ILE A 58 17.43 7.58 5.28
N LEU A 59 17.10 8.44 6.26
CA LEU A 59 17.45 8.21 7.66
C LEU A 59 16.79 6.95 8.21
N HIS A 60 15.52 6.71 7.86
CA HIS A 60 14.81 5.50 8.28
C HIS A 60 15.48 4.24 7.74
N ASN A 61 15.90 4.25 6.47
CA ASN A 61 16.63 3.14 5.86
C ASN A 61 17.99 2.92 6.53
N ILE A 62 18.72 3.98 6.87
CA ILE A 62 20.00 3.88 7.59
C ILE A 62 19.79 3.26 8.98
N LEU A 63 18.75 3.67 9.72
CA LEU A 63 18.49 3.12 11.05
C LEU A 63 18.11 1.63 10.99
N ILE A 64 17.40 1.20 9.94
CA ILE A 64 17.14 -0.22 9.68
C ILE A 64 18.45 -0.97 9.44
N ASP A 65 19.33 -0.45 8.56
CA ASP A 65 20.63 -1.06 8.25
C ASP A 65 21.55 -1.16 9.48
N LYS A 66 21.44 -0.19 10.39
CA LYS A 66 22.18 -0.17 11.67
C LYS A 66 21.54 -1.02 12.77
N ASN A 67 20.50 -1.80 12.47
CA ASN A 67 19.77 -2.61 13.44
C ASN A 67 19.31 -1.82 14.68
N ASP A 68 18.79 -0.60 14.48
CA ASP A 68 18.17 0.18 15.56
C ASP A 68 17.12 -0.69 16.28
N LYS A 69 17.31 -0.92 17.58
CA LYS A 69 16.52 -1.90 18.34
C LYS A 69 15.02 -1.56 18.36
N THR A 70 14.69 -0.26 18.40
CA THR A 70 13.30 0.19 18.37
C THR A 70 12.68 -0.14 17.01
N LEU A 71 13.35 0.19 15.91
CA LEU A 71 12.84 -0.11 14.56
C LEU A 71 12.84 -1.61 14.23
N MET A 72 13.81 -2.38 14.73
CA MET A 72 13.88 -3.83 14.54
C MET A 72 12.68 -4.55 15.15
N ASN A 73 12.25 -4.13 16.34
CA ASN A 73 11.05 -4.66 16.95
C ASN A 73 9.82 -4.30 16.09
N ASP A 74 9.71 -3.03 15.67
CA ASP A 74 8.62 -2.60 14.78
C ASP A 74 8.59 -3.40 13.46
N VAL A 75 9.75 -3.68 12.84
CA VAL A 75 9.85 -4.50 11.62
C VAL A 75 9.35 -5.92 11.86
N LYS A 76 9.74 -6.56 12.97
CA LYS A 76 9.33 -7.94 13.27
C LYS A 76 7.83 -8.05 13.51
N TYR A 77 7.27 -7.19 14.36
CA TYR A 77 5.81 -7.14 14.59
C TYR A 77 5.03 -6.88 13.29
N VAL A 78 5.55 -6.02 12.41
CA VAL A 78 4.91 -5.70 11.13
C VAL A 78 4.96 -6.88 10.17
N ASN A 79 6.09 -7.58 10.04
CA ASN A 79 6.15 -8.78 9.20
C ASN A 79 5.11 -9.83 9.64
N GLU A 80 4.90 -9.99 10.94
CA GLU A 80 3.88 -10.88 11.48
C GLU A 80 2.46 -10.37 11.18
N GLN A 81 2.20 -9.06 11.30
CA GLN A 81 0.92 -8.45 10.95
C GLN A 81 0.64 -8.50 9.44
N GLU A 82 1.61 -8.23 8.58
CA GLU A 82 1.45 -8.28 7.12
C GLU A 82 1.06 -9.67 6.63
N VAL A 83 1.59 -10.72 7.27
CA VAL A 83 1.23 -12.13 6.99
C VAL A 83 -0.22 -12.40 7.41
N GLN A 84 -0.67 -11.87 8.54
CA GLN A 84 -2.06 -12.02 8.98
C GLN A 84 -3.03 -11.20 8.12
N GLU A 85 -2.67 -9.95 7.81
CA GLU A 85 -3.43 -9.05 6.94
C GLU A 85 -3.53 -9.60 5.51
N ASP A 86 -2.50 -10.27 4.98
CA ASP A 86 -2.60 -10.90 3.65
C ASP A 86 -3.61 -12.04 3.65
N LYS A 87 -3.59 -12.88 4.69
CA LYS A 87 -4.58 -13.96 4.87
C LYS A 87 -6.00 -13.39 5.00
N GLN A 88 -6.17 -12.34 5.80
CA GLN A 88 -7.46 -11.68 5.98
C GLN A 88 -7.94 -11.02 4.68
N GLN A 89 -7.08 -10.30 3.96
CA GLN A 89 -7.45 -9.66 2.69
C GLN A 89 -7.78 -10.68 1.59
N ARG A 90 -7.11 -11.84 1.57
CA ARG A 90 -7.48 -12.94 0.66
C ARG A 90 -8.84 -13.51 1.00
N TYR A 91 -9.09 -13.75 2.30
CA TYR A 91 -10.39 -14.20 2.79
C TYR A 91 -11.50 -13.19 2.45
N ASP A 92 -11.28 -11.92 2.76
CA ASP A 92 -12.19 -10.83 2.46
C ASP A 92 -12.43 -10.70 0.95
N SER A 93 -11.39 -10.81 0.11
CA SER A 93 -11.56 -10.73 -1.34
C SER A 93 -12.41 -11.88 -1.92
N GLN A 94 -12.36 -13.06 -1.28
CA GLN A 94 -13.19 -14.22 -1.65
C GLN A 94 -14.63 -14.10 -1.12
N HIS A 95 -14.83 -13.52 0.06
CA HIS A 95 -16.15 -13.36 0.68
C HIS A 95 -16.91 -12.09 0.27
N PHE A 96 -16.20 -10.99 -0.02
CA PHE A 96 -16.75 -9.70 -0.46
C PHE A 96 -17.01 -9.60 -1.98
N GLN A 97 -17.29 -10.73 -2.66
CA GLN A 97 -17.82 -10.72 -4.04
C GLN A 97 -19.12 -9.89 -4.19
N HIS A 98 -19.72 -9.44 -3.08
CA HIS A 98 -20.97 -8.69 -2.99
C HIS A 98 -20.80 -7.19 -2.68
N GLN A 99 -19.59 -6.63 -2.70
CA GLN A 99 -19.44 -5.19 -2.46
C GLN A 99 -20.09 -4.40 -3.62
N ARG A 100 -21.08 -3.57 -3.31
CA ARG A 100 -21.73 -2.68 -4.29
C ARG A 100 -20.69 -1.75 -4.88
N LEU A 101 -20.31 -1.98 -6.14
CA LEU A 101 -19.45 -1.05 -6.88
C LEU A 101 -20.20 0.26 -7.04
N THR A 102 -19.57 1.35 -6.61
CA THR A 102 -19.96 2.67 -7.12
C THR A 102 -19.63 2.69 -8.61
N GLN A 103 -20.50 3.30 -9.42
CA GLN A 103 -20.28 3.39 -10.87
C GLN A 103 -18.92 4.03 -11.21
N LYS A 104 -18.48 4.98 -10.39
CA LYS A 104 -17.15 5.62 -10.47
C LYS A 104 -16.00 4.64 -10.19
N GLY A 105 -16.10 3.81 -9.14
CA GLY A 105 -15.06 2.83 -8.80
C GLY A 105 -14.87 1.77 -9.88
N ALA A 106 -15.97 1.31 -10.50
CA ALA A 106 -15.91 0.39 -11.63
C ALA A 106 -15.20 1.02 -12.85
N GLN A 107 -15.53 2.27 -13.20
CA GLN A 107 -14.88 2.99 -14.30
C GLN A 107 -13.38 3.20 -14.08
N SER A 108 -12.97 3.57 -12.85
CA SER A 108 -11.55 3.73 -12.51
C SER A 108 -10.79 2.42 -12.65
N ARG A 109 -11.35 1.30 -12.18
CA ARG A 109 -10.76 -0.02 -12.37
C ARG A 109 -10.58 -0.35 -13.84
N SER A 110 -11.64 -0.22 -14.65
CA SER A 110 -11.58 -0.55 -16.08
C SER A 110 -10.49 0.24 -16.79
N ARG A 111 -10.40 1.56 -16.54
CA ARG A 111 -9.35 2.40 -17.12
C ARG A 111 -7.94 1.98 -16.70
N LEU A 112 -7.75 1.62 -15.43
CA LEU A 112 -6.45 1.20 -14.93
C LEU A 112 -6.05 -0.17 -15.49
N MET A 113 -6.99 -1.10 -15.60
CA MET A 113 -6.77 -2.39 -16.26
C MET A 113 -6.36 -2.21 -17.73
N GLU A 114 -7.13 -1.43 -18.50
CA GLU A 114 -6.81 -1.09 -19.90
C GLU A 114 -5.43 -0.44 -20.01
N TRP A 115 -5.08 0.46 -19.08
CA TRP A 115 -3.77 1.09 -19.06
C TRP A 115 -2.64 0.10 -18.83
N PHE A 116 -2.80 -0.84 -17.88
CA PHE A 116 -1.79 -1.86 -17.60
C PHE A 116 -1.67 -2.91 -18.72
N GLU A 117 -2.75 -3.19 -19.45
CA GLU A 117 -2.69 -4.03 -20.65
C GLU A 117 -1.97 -3.32 -21.80
N LYS A 118 -2.23 -2.02 -21.98
CA LYS A 118 -1.61 -1.20 -23.02
C LYS A 118 -0.13 -0.91 -22.75
N TYR A 119 0.25 -0.75 -21.49
CA TYR A 119 1.61 -0.48 -21.04
C TYR A 119 2.05 -1.54 -20.03
N PRO A 120 2.33 -2.77 -20.49
CA PRO A 120 2.80 -3.82 -19.61
C PRO A 120 4.09 -3.35 -18.94
N LEU A 121 4.15 -3.46 -17.62
CA LEU A 121 5.34 -3.11 -16.84
C LEU A 121 6.46 -4.11 -17.18
N HIS A 122 7.24 -3.82 -18.22
CA HIS A 122 8.45 -4.57 -18.51
C HIS A 122 9.41 -4.42 -17.31
N ASN A 123 9.78 -5.55 -16.70
CA ASN A 123 10.69 -5.70 -15.56
C ASN A 123 10.14 -5.41 -14.14
N VAL A 124 8.97 -5.97 -13.80
CA VAL A 124 8.70 -6.35 -12.40
C VAL A 124 8.79 -7.86 -12.29
N THR A 125 10.01 -8.38 -12.22
CA THR A 125 10.22 -9.77 -11.80
C THR A 125 9.69 -9.90 -10.37
N TYR A 126 8.53 -10.54 -10.23
CA TYR A 126 8.01 -11.00 -8.95
C TYR A 126 8.99 -12.04 -8.38
N HIS A 127 10.02 -11.58 -7.66
CA HIS A 127 10.73 -12.44 -6.73
C HIS A 127 9.79 -12.70 -5.57
N ARG A 128 9.06 -13.81 -5.67
CA ARG A 128 8.36 -14.47 -4.57
C ARG A 128 9.43 -14.86 -3.54
N ARG A 129 9.68 -14.00 -2.56
CA ARG A 129 10.34 -14.39 -1.30
C ARG A 129 9.31 -15.01 -0.38
#